data_AF-A0A701QNH1-F1
#
_entry.id   AF-A0A701QNH1-F1
#
_cell.length_a   1.000
_cell.length_b   1.000
_cell.length_c   1.000
_cell.angle_alpha   90.00
_cell.angle_beta   90.00
_cell.angle_gamma   90.00
#
_symmetry.space_group_name_H-M   'P 1'
#
loop_
_entity.id
_entity.type
_entity.pdbx_description
1 polymer ?
#
loop_
_entity_poly.entity_id
_entity_poly.type
_entity_poly.pdbx_seq_one_letter_code
_entity_poly.pdbx_strand_id
1 'polypeptide(L)'
;AESALADMYQAATGERPEWSNMFGFADAVDVVEERLATLEANQSQTTPTGIQLITEAIGAHGYIVGCLLQGRPDLALEESRKWVSAFGQAAEIVSAQDADDIKVKGE
;
A
#
# COMPACT_ATOMS: atom_id res chain seq x y z
N ALA A 1 -23.23 -11.85 -20.76
CA ALA A 1 -22.24 -10.76 -20.86
C ALA A 1 -22.68 -9.56 -20.02
N GLU A 2 -23.84 -8.96 -20.31
CA GLU A 2 -24.38 -7.80 -19.58
C GLU A 2 -24.53 -8.00 -18.07
N SER A 3 -24.98 -9.17 -17.61
CA SER A 3 -25.08 -9.45 -16.17
C SER A 3 -23.71 -9.44 -15.48
N ALA A 4 -22.67 -9.99 -16.11
CA ALA A 4 -21.33 -10.01 -15.54
C ALA A 4 -20.72 -8.59 -15.52
N LEU A 5 -20.97 -7.80 -16.56
CA LEU A 5 -20.56 -6.39 -16.59
C LEU A 5 -21.30 -5.57 -15.52
N ALA A 6 -22.59 -5.81 -15.30
CA ALA A 6 -23.35 -5.13 -14.24
C ALA A 6 -22.77 -5.43 -12.84
N ASP A 7 -22.30 -6.65 -12.60
CA ASP A 7 -21.64 -7.03 -11.35
C ASP A 7 -20.28 -6.34 -11.20
N MET A 8 -19.50 -6.26 -12.27
CA MET A 8 -18.22 -5.52 -12.28
C MET A 8 -18.43 -4.01 -12.06
N TYR A 9 -19.43 -3.43 -12.72
CA TYR A 9 -19.81 -2.03 -12.55
C TYR A 9 -20.24 -1.74 -11.11
N GLN A 10 -21.05 -2.63 -10.51
CA GLN A 10 -21.42 -2.51 -9.10
C GLN A 10 -20.22 -2.63 -8.15
N ALA A 11 -19.29 -3.53 -8.45
CA ALA A 11 -18.05 -3.65 -7.66
C ALA A 11 -17.17 -2.38 -7.76
N ALA A 12 -17.10 -1.76 -8.95
CA ALA A 12 -16.26 -0.59 -9.20
C ALA A 12 -16.88 0.74 -8.74
N THR A 13 -18.21 0.84 -8.73
CA THR A 13 -18.94 2.11 -8.49
C THR A 13 -19.81 2.10 -7.23
N GLY A 14 -20.17 0.92 -6.71
CA GLY A 14 -21.09 0.73 -5.59
C GLY A 14 -22.58 0.58 -5.97
N GLU A 15 -22.94 0.89 -7.21
CA GLU A 15 -24.33 0.90 -7.73
C GLU A 15 -24.43 0.03 -8.98
N ARG A 16 -25.62 -0.53 -9.29
CA ARG A 16 -25.80 -1.24 -10.57
C ARG A 16 -26.02 -0.24 -11.72
N PRO A 17 -25.57 -0.57 -12.94
CA PRO A 17 -25.77 0.31 -14.09
C PRO A 17 -27.26 0.41 -14.44
N GLU A 18 -27.73 1.63 -14.69
CA GLU A 18 -29.07 1.89 -15.22
C GLU A 18 -29.02 1.91 -16.75
N TRP A 19 -29.39 0.80 -17.38
CA TRP A 19 -29.40 0.69 -18.83
C TRP A 19 -30.42 1.63 -19.47
N SER A 20 -30.00 2.35 -20.50
CA SER A 20 -30.89 3.22 -21.28
C SER A 20 -30.44 3.31 -22.73
N ASN A 21 -31.24 3.96 -23.58
CA ASN A 21 -30.83 4.24 -24.97
C ASN A 21 -29.61 5.19 -25.06
N MET A 22 -29.25 5.85 -23.96
CA MET A 22 -28.11 6.78 -23.87
C MET A 22 -26.94 6.19 -23.08
N PHE A 23 -27.13 5.03 -22.44
CA PHE A 23 -26.12 4.38 -21.61
C PHE A 23 -26.18 2.86 -21.84
N GLY A 24 -25.23 2.36 -22.61
CA GLY A 24 -25.13 0.98 -23.05
C GLY A 24 -23.89 0.27 -22.52
N PHE A 25 -23.67 -0.94 -23.05
CA PHE A 25 -22.58 -1.83 -22.63
C PHE A 25 -21.20 -1.17 -22.73
N ALA A 26 -20.92 -0.42 -23.80
CA ALA A 26 -19.63 0.24 -24.00
C ALA A 26 -19.38 1.31 -22.93
N ASP A 27 -20.37 2.15 -22.63
CA ASP A 27 -20.27 3.18 -21.59
C ASP A 27 -19.98 2.57 -20.22
N ALA A 28 -20.61 1.43 -19.90
CA ALA A 28 -20.36 0.71 -18.66
C ALA A 28 -18.96 0.07 -18.59
N VAL A 29 -18.39 -0.38 -19.72
CA VAL A 29 -17.00 -0.85 -19.77
C VAL A 29 -16.04 0.30 -19.51
N ASP A 30 -16.22 1.44 -20.18
CA ASP A 30 -15.34 2.61 -20.03
C ASP A 30 -15.29 3.09 -18.56
N VAL A 31 -16.44 3.15 -17.89
CA VAL A 31 -16.53 3.51 -16.47
C VAL A 31 -15.81 2.48 -15.59
N VAL A 32 -15.99 1.19 -15.85
CA VAL A 32 -15.31 0.14 -15.06
C VAL A 32 -13.80 0.22 -15.25
N GLU A 33 -13.32 0.45 -16.47
CA GLU A 33 -11.89 0.59 -16.78
C GLU A 33 -11.28 1.82 -16.09
N GLU A 34 -11.94 2.97 -16.15
CA GLU A 34 -11.48 4.20 -15.49
C GLU A 34 -11.40 4.02 -13.97
N ARG A 35 -12.43 3.43 -13.37
CA ARG A 35 -12.48 3.20 -11.92
C ARG A 35 -11.48 2.14 -11.50
N LEU A 36 -11.28 1.08 -12.28
CA LEU A 36 -10.25 0.09 -12.03
C LEU A 36 -8.85 0.72 -12.09
N ALA A 37 -8.54 1.50 -13.11
CA ALA A 37 -7.26 2.20 -13.21
C ALA A 37 -7.01 3.14 -12.02
N THR A 38 -8.06 3.84 -11.56
CA THR A 38 -7.99 4.69 -10.37
C THR A 38 -7.77 3.86 -9.09
N LEU A 39 -8.45 2.72 -8.95
CA LEU A 39 -8.28 1.82 -7.81
C LEU A 39 -6.90 1.16 -7.80
N GLU A 40 -6.38 0.77 -8.95
CA GLU A 40 -5.03 0.22 -9.11
C GLU A 40 -3.96 1.27 -8.81
N ALA A 41 -4.15 2.52 -9.25
CA ALA A 41 -3.25 3.62 -8.91
C ALA A 41 -3.27 3.95 -7.40
N ASN A 42 -4.41 3.77 -6.73
CA ASN A 42 -4.57 3.98 -5.29
C ASN A 42 -4.21 2.74 -4.45
N GLN A 43 -4.08 1.56 -5.07
CA GLN A 43 -3.67 0.35 -4.37
C GLN A 43 -2.21 0.55 -3.98
N SER A 44 -1.96 0.73 -2.68
CA SER A 44 -0.62 0.89 -2.13
C SER A 44 0.21 -0.37 -2.39
N GLN A 45 0.86 -0.43 -3.54
CA GLN A 45 1.95 -1.36 -3.77
C GLN A 45 3.06 -1.03 -2.80
N THR A 46 3.67 -2.05 -2.21
CA THR A 46 4.91 -1.87 -1.44
C THR A 46 5.90 -1.14 -2.34
N THR A 47 6.24 0.09 -1.97
CA THR A 47 7.15 0.91 -2.77
C THR A 47 8.52 0.23 -2.87
N PRO A 48 9.33 0.51 -3.90
CA PRO A 48 10.71 -0.01 -3.95
C PRO A 48 11.49 0.28 -2.66
N THR A 49 11.28 1.47 -2.08
CA THR A 49 11.83 1.85 -0.77
C THR A 49 11.31 0.96 0.36
N GLY A 50 10.01 0.65 0.39
CA GLY A 50 9.43 -0.28 1.35
C GLY A 50 10.01 -1.70 1.24
N ILE A 51 10.23 -2.19 0.02
CA ILE A 51 10.87 -3.49 -0.23
C ILE A 51 12.31 -3.49 0.29
N GLN A 52 13.06 -2.41 0.06
CA GLN A 52 14.43 -2.28 0.55
C GLN A 52 14.48 -2.28 2.08
N LEU A 53 13.62 -1.51 2.74
CA LEU A 53 13.53 -1.46 4.20
C LEU A 53 13.23 -2.84 4.80
N ILE A 54 12.29 -3.58 4.22
CA ILE A 54 11.96 -4.95 4.66
C ILE A 54 13.18 -5.87 4.48
N THR A 55 13.87 -5.78 3.35
CA THR A 55 15.06 -6.60 3.06
C THR A 55 16.17 -6.36 4.06
N GLU A 56 16.48 -5.09 4.36
CA GLU A 56 17.50 -4.74 5.34
C GLU A 56 17.09 -5.17 6.76
N ALA A 57 15.81 -4.99 7.13
CA ALA A 57 15.29 -5.42 8.41
C ALA A 57 15.47 -6.94 8.61
N ILE A 58 15.18 -7.75 7.59
CA ILE A 58 15.39 -9.20 7.64
C ILE A 58 16.87 -9.53 7.90
N GLY A 59 17.79 -8.85 7.18
CA GLY A 59 19.23 -9.03 7.36
C GLY A 59 19.68 -8.73 8.80
N ALA A 60 19.19 -7.63 9.37
CA ALA A 60 19.50 -7.25 10.74
C ALA A 60 18.95 -8.22 11.78
N HIS A 61 17.74 -8.77 11.58
CA HIS A 61 17.21 -9.83 12.44
C HIS A 61 18.11 -11.07 12.40
N GLY A 62 18.58 -11.47 11.22
CA GLY A 62 19.54 -12.56 11.07
C GLY A 62 20.85 -12.30 11.84
N TYR A 63 21.38 -11.08 11.74
CA TYR A 63 22.57 -10.68 12.49
C TYR A 63 22.35 -10.73 14.01
N ILE A 64 21.25 -10.15 14.51
CA ILE A 64 20.89 -10.17 15.95
C ILE A 64 20.80 -11.60 16.47
N VAL A 65 20.09 -12.49 15.74
CA VAL A 65 19.99 -13.91 16.10
C VAL A 65 21.37 -14.57 16.13
N GLY A 66 22.22 -14.30 15.14
CA GLY A 66 23.60 -14.79 15.10
C GLY A 66 24.41 -14.36 16.33
N CYS A 67 24.33 -13.08 16.70
CA CYS A 67 24.99 -12.56 17.90
C CYS A 67 24.50 -13.25 19.18
N LEU A 68 23.20 -13.47 19.32
CA LEU A 68 22.64 -14.16 20.49
C LEU A 68 23.13 -15.62 20.58
N LEU A 69 23.13 -16.35 19.47
CA LEU A 69 23.61 -17.73 19.42
C LEU A 69 25.11 -17.86 19.73
N GLN A 70 25.89 -16.81 19.43
CA GLN A 70 27.33 -16.75 19.71
C GLN A 70 27.64 -16.22 21.12
N GLY A 71 26.64 -15.95 21.96
CA GLY A 71 26.86 -15.38 23.29
C GLY A 71 27.36 -13.94 23.27
N ARG A 72 27.01 -13.18 22.22
CA ARG A 72 27.33 -11.76 22.03
C ARG A 72 26.08 -10.87 22.18
N PRO A 73 25.44 -10.83 23.36
CA PRO A 73 24.22 -10.03 23.56
C PRO A 73 24.47 -8.51 23.47
N ASP A 74 25.71 -8.07 23.66
CA ASP A 74 26.17 -6.70 23.46
C ASP A 74 25.91 -6.22 22.02
N LEU A 75 26.35 -7.00 21.04
CA LEU A 75 26.18 -6.68 19.62
C LEU A 75 24.71 -6.80 19.18
N ALA A 76 24.00 -7.79 19.70
CA ALA A 76 22.57 -7.95 19.46
C ALA A 76 21.78 -6.72 19.94
N LEU A 77 22.09 -6.22 21.13
CA LEU A 77 21.45 -5.03 21.69
C LEU A 77 21.82 -3.76 20.92
N GLU A 78 23.08 -3.60 20.53
CA GLU A 78 23.52 -2.46 19.71
C GLU A 78 22.75 -2.41 18.39
N GLU A 79 22.67 -3.53 17.67
CA GLU A 79 21.96 -3.60 16.41
C GLU A 79 20.47 -3.35 16.59
N SER A 80 19.85 -3.95 17.62
CA SER A 80 18.44 -3.73 17.94
C SER A 80 18.11 -2.26 18.17
N ARG A 81 19.00 -1.50 18.82
CA ARG A 81 18.81 -0.05 19.07
C ARG A 81 18.84 0.78 17.80
N LYS A 82 19.70 0.43 16.83
CA LYS A 82 19.75 1.11 15.52
C LYS A 82 18.40 0.98 14.81
N TRP A 83 17.82 -0.21 14.83
CA TRP A 83 16.53 -0.48 14.18
C TRP A 83 15.34 0.18 14.89
N VAL A 84 15.33 0.22 16.22
CA VAL A 84 14.31 1.00 16.95
C VAL A 84 14.36 2.48 16.55
N SER A 85 15.55 3.07 16.44
CA SER A 85 15.71 4.45 15.98
C SER A 85 15.29 4.64 14.53
N ALA A 86 15.68 3.72 13.64
CA ALA A 86 15.34 3.78 12.21
C ALA A 86 13.83 3.70 11.98
N PHE A 87 13.14 2.78 12.64
CA PHE A 87 11.68 2.68 12.55
C PHE A 87 10.96 3.85 13.22
N GLY A 88 11.49 4.38 14.33
CA GLY A 88 10.96 5.60 14.94
C GLY A 88 11.00 6.79 14.00
N GLN A 89 12.13 6.98 13.30
CA GLN A 89 12.26 8.05 12.29
C GLN A 89 11.33 7.83 11.09
N ALA A 90 11.20 6.59 10.63
CA ALA A 90 10.29 6.27 9.53
C ALA A 90 8.82 6.53 9.89
N ALA A 91 8.39 6.24 11.13
CA ALA A 91 7.03 6.49 11.60
C ALA A 91 6.68 7.99 11.62
N GLU A 92 7.63 8.85 12.00
CA GLU A 92 7.47 10.31 11.96
C GLU A 92 7.30 10.82 10.51
N ILE A 93 8.05 10.26 9.55
CA ILE A 93 7.93 10.62 8.14
C ILE A 93 6.56 10.22 7.59
N VAL A 94 6.12 8.97 7.83
CA VAL A 94 4.79 8.50 7.38
C VAL A 94 3.67 9.36 7.98
N SER A 95 3.76 9.70 9.26
CA SER A 95 2.77 10.55 9.94
C SER A 95 2.73 11.98 9.36
N ALA A 96 3.88 12.52 8.95
CA ALA A 96 3.95 13.83 8.29
C ALA A 96 3.40 13.78 6.85
N GLN A 97 3.64 12.67 6.14
CA GLN A 97 3.17 12.46 4.77
C GLN A 97 1.64 12.31 4.72
N ASP A 98 1.07 11.52 5.64
CA ASP A 98 -0.40 11.41 5.81
C ASP A 98 -1.04 12.77 6.09
N ALA A 99 -0.38 13.63 6.87
CA ALA A 99 -0.87 14.97 7.19
C ALA A 99 -0.85 15.94 5.99
N ASP A 100 0.12 15.81 5.08
CA ASP A 100 0.20 16.63 3.86
C ASP A 100 -0.74 16.12 2.75
N ASP A 101 -0.91 14.80 2.60
CA ASP A 101 -1.87 14.22 1.66
C ASP A 101 -3.33 14.57 2.01
N ILE A 102 -3.65 14.77 3.30
CA ILE A 102 -4.94 15.28 3.76
C ILE A 102 -5.15 16.73 3.35
N LYS A 103 -4.11 17.57 3.38
CA LYS A 103 -4.23 18.99 2.98
C LYS A 103 -4.45 19.15 1.48
N VAL A 104 -3.79 18.35 0.65
CA VAL A 104 -3.93 18.40 -0.82
C VAL A 104 -5.33 18.00 -1.30
N LYS A 105 -6.03 17.10 -0.57
CA LYS A 105 -7.41 16.70 -0.90
C LYS A 105 -8.49 17.71 -0.45
N GLY A 106 -8.11 18.76 0.28
CA GLY A 106 -9.03 19.75 0.85
C GLY A 106 -9.14 21.08 0.11
N GLU A 107 -8.38 21.28 -0.97
CA GLU A 107 -8.45 22.47 -1.86
C GLU A 107 -9.24 22.22 -3.14
#